data_AF-A0A380T596-F1
#
_entry.id   AF-A0A380T596-F1
#
_cell.length_a   1.000
_cell.length_b   1.000
_cell.length_c   1.000
_cell.angle_alpha   90.00
_cell.angle_beta   90.00
_cell.angle_gamma   90.00
#
_symmetry.space_group_name_H-M   'P 1'
#
loop_
_entity.id
_entity.type
_entity.pdbx_description
1 polymer ?
#
loop_
_entity_poly.entity_id
_entity_poly.type
_entity_poly.pdbx_seq_one_letter_code
_entity_poly.pdbx_strand_id
1 'polypeptide(L)' 'MSITLNIELASGQSLKDVPLELLRDGVVISRAKLAATGKVVFDAAPGAGQLAVRVDRTILNR' A
#
# COMPACT_ATOMS: atom_id res chain seq x y z
N MET A 1 13.04 -0.86 -7.05
CA MET A 1 12.02 -1.50 -7.92
C MET A 1 10.72 -0.79 -7.64
N SER A 2 9.93 -0.46 -8.67
CA SER A 2 8.66 0.22 -8.50
C SER A 2 7.50 -0.73 -8.65
N ILE A 3 6.57 -0.72 -7.70
CA ILE A 3 5.29 -1.42 -7.77
C ILE A 3 4.19 -0.37 -7.75
N THR A 4 3.36 -0.37 -8.79
CA THR A 4 2.19 0.50 -8.89
C THR A 4 0.92 -0.32 -8.80
N LEU A 5 0.01 0.05 -7.92
CA LEU A 5 -1.31 -0.56 -7.81
C LEU A 5 -2.40 0.48 -8.08
N ASN A 6 -3.48 0.02 -8.71
CA ASN A 6 -4.74 0.76 -8.78
C ASN A 6 -5.73 0.12 -7.79
N ILE A 7 -6.28 0.94 -6.90
CA ILE A 7 -7.15 0.46 -5.81
C ILE A 7 -8.37 1.36 -5.76
N GLU A 8 -9.54 0.74 -5.76
CA GLU A 8 -10.83 1.40 -5.80
C GLU A 8 -11.76 0.77 -4.76
N LEU A 9 -12.59 1.58 -4.09
CA LEU A 9 -13.69 1.04 -3.30
C LEU A 9 -14.80 0.58 -4.23
N ALA A 10 -15.46 -0.52 -3.88
CA ALA A 10 -16.66 -0.97 -4.58
C ALA A 10 -17.78 0.09 -4.59
N SER A 11 -17.79 1.03 -3.62
CA SER A 11 -18.72 2.16 -3.58
C SER A 11 -18.39 3.28 -4.58
N GLY A 12 -17.24 3.24 -5.25
CA GLY A 12 -16.71 4.34 -6.07
C GLY A 12 -16.19 5.53 -5.25
N GLN A 13 -16.23 5.45 -3.92
CA GLN A 13 -15.65 6.49 -3.05
C GLN A 13 -14.13 6.51 -3.14
N SER A 14 -13.54 7.69 -2.97
CA SER A 14 -12.10 7.85 -2.97
C SER A 14 -11.47 7.24 -1.71
N LEU A 15 -10.33 6.56 -1.90
CA LEU A 15 -9.45 6.08 -0.82
C LEU A 15 -8.23 6.99 -0.65
N LYS A 16 -8.33 8.27 -1.03
CA LYS A 16 -7.24 9.23 -0.88
C LYS A 16 -6.68 9.21 0.55
N ASP A 17 -5.36 9.29 0.66
CA ASP A 17 -4.62 9.36 1.92
C ASP A 17 -4.70 8.12 2.81
N VAL A 18 -5.36 7.04 2.36
CA VAL A 18 -5.34 5.75 3.05
C VAL A 18 -3.91 5.22 3.09
N PRO A 19 -3.36 4.95 4.29
CA PRO A 19 -2.00 4.47 4.43
C PRO A 19 -1.93 2.97 4.16
N LEU A 20 -0.97 2.56 3.33
CA LEU A 20 -0.72 1.17 2.99
C LEU A 20 0.72 0.77 3.30
N GLU A 21 0.88 -0.51 3.59
CA GLU A 21 2.17 -1.17 3.74
C GLU A 21 2.36 -2.19 2.60
N LEU A 22 3.56 -2.21 2.03
CA LEU A 22 4.05 -3.30 1.19
C LEU A 22 4.85 -4.25 2.07
N LEU A 23 4.54 -5.53 1.98
CA LEU A 23 5.18 -6.60 2.72
C LEU A 23 5.91 -7.56 1.78
N ARG A 24 7.00 -8.13 2.28
CA ARG A 24 7.68 -9.30 1.70
C ARG A 24 7.77 -10.37 2.78
N ASP A 25 7.17 -11.53 2.52
CA ASP A 25 7.11 -12.67 3.45
C ASP A 25 6.64 -12.25 4.87
N GLY A 26 5.64 -11.36 4.92
CA GLY A 26 5.05 -10.85 6.16
C GLY A 26 5.82 -9.70 6.85
N VAL A 27 6.96 -9.28 6.32
CA VAL A 27 7.75 -8.14 6.84
C VAL A 27 7.46 -6.88 6.03
N VAL A 28 7.19 -5.76 6.70
CA VAL A 28 6.97 -4.45 6.04
C VAL A 28 8.29 -3.96 5.44
N ILE A 29 8.27 -3.67 4.13
CA ILE A 29 9.45 -3.21 3.38
C ILE A 29 9.27 -1.82 2.76
N SER A 30 8.04 -1.30 2.68
CA SER A 30 7.75 0.06 2.21
C SER A 30 6.37 0.51 2.70
N ARG A 31 6.15 1.83 2.77
CA ARG A 31 4.88 2.46 3.14
C ARG A 31 4.56 3.58 2.18
N ALA A 32 3.29 3.72 1.82
CA ALA A 32 2.81 4.77 0.94
C ALA A 32 1.35 5.12 1.23
N LYS A 33 0.90 6.26 0.74
CA LYS A 33 -0.52 6.66 0.78
C LYS A 33 -1.10 6.63 -0.62
N LEU A 34 -2.39 6.30 -0.73
CA LEU A 34 -3.09 6.41 -2.01
C LEU A 34 -3.22 7.87 -2.43
N ALA A 35 -2.93 8.11 -3.70
CA ALA A 35 -3.29 9.34 -4.37
C ALA A 35 -4.81 9.42 -4.58
N ALA A 36 -5.31 10.63 -4.83
CA ALA A 36 -6.72 10.86 -5.14
C ALA A 36 -7.22 10.07 -6.37
N THR A 37 -6.30 9.67 -7.24
CA THR A 37 -6.54 8.85 -8.44
C THR A 37 -6.73 7.36 -8.16
N GLY A 38 -6.63 6.91 -6.90
CA GLY A 38 -6.63 5.47 -6.56
C GLY A 38 -5.28 4.78 -6.77
N LYS A 39 -4.27 5.50 -7.28
CA LYS A 39 -2.92 4.98 -7.47
C LYS A 39 -2.09 5.05 -6.20
N VAL A 40 -1.31 4.00 -5.96
CA VAL A 40 -0.24 3.99 -4.98
C VAL A 40 1.03 3.46 -5.64
N VAL A 41 2.17 4.06 -5.30
CA VAL A 41 3.48 3.63 -5.77
C VAL A 41 4.34 3.31 -4.57
N PHE A 42 4.88 2.09 -4.54
CA PHE A 42 5.89 1.69 -3.58
C PHE A 42 7.24 1.68 -4.28
N ASP A 43 8.20 2.39 -3.70
CA ASP A 43 9.62 2.18 -3.99
C ASP A 43 10.19 1.26 -2.91
N ALA A 44 10.76 0.14 -3.34
CA ALA A 44 11.34 -0.86 -2.47
C ALA A 44 12.58 -1.49 -3.10
N ALA A 45 13.49 -1.93 -2.23
CA ALA A 45 14.65 -2.70 -2.65
C ALA A 45 14.19 -4.00 -3.36
N PRO A 46 14.82 -4.36 -4.50
CA PRO A 46 14.59 -5.66 -5.15
C PRO A 46 14.83 -6.83 -4.18
N GLY A 47 14.15 -7.95 -4.41
CA GLY A 47 14.35 -9.16 -3.62
C GLY A 47 13.30 -10.22 -3.92
N ALA A 48 13.66 -11.48 -3.68
CA ALA A 48 12.75 -12.62 -3.78
C ALA A 48 11.81 -12.70 -2.57
N GLY A 49 10.70 -13.42 -2.73
CA GLY A 49 9.69 -13.60 -1.68
C GLY A 49 8.29 -13.22 -2.14
N GLN A 50 7.29 -13.65 -1.37
CA GLN A 50 5.89 -13.32 -1.66
C GLN A 50 5.61 -11.88 -1.24
N LEU A 51 5.02 -11.11 -2.16
CA LEU A 51 4.60 -9.75 -1.88
C LEU A 51 3.13 -9.70 -1.46
N ALA A 52 2.82 -8.83 -0.50
CA ALA A 52 1.46 -8.53 -0.08
C ALA A 52 1.30 -7.04 0.21
N VAL A 53 0.09 -6.51 0.07
CA VAL A 53 -0.26 -5.13 0.42
C VAL A 53 -1.41 -5.15 1.42
N ARG A 54 -1.32 -4.32 2.46
CA ARG A 54 -2.38 -4.17 3.47
C ARG A 54 -2.53 -2.72 3.92
N VAL A 55 -3.66 -2.41 4.54
CA VAL A 55 -3.86 -1.12 5.23
C VAL A 55 -2.98 -1.06 6.47
N ASP A 56 -2.22 0.03 6.60
CA ASP A 56 -1.48 0.33 7.82
C ASP A 56 -2.48 0.67 8.93
N ARG A 57 -2.61 -0.21 9.93
CA ARG A 57 -3.49 0.01 11.09
C ARG A 57 -2.75 0.61 12.29
N THR A 58 -1.45 0.88 12.18
CA THR A 58 -0.70 1.55 13.25
C THR A 58 -1.14 3.00 13.44
N ILE A 59 -1.81 3.59 12.43
CA ILE A 59 -2.44 4.92 12.53
C ILE A 59 -3.68 4.95 13.44
N LEU A 60 -4.25 3.80 13.76
CA LEU A 60 -5.36 3.72 14.68
C LEU A 60 -4.78 3.77 16.09
N ASN A 61 -4.75 4.97 16.68
CA ASN A 61 -4.48 5.12 18.11
C ASN A 61 -5.54 4.30 18.88
N ARG A 62 -5.10 3.30 19.63
CA ARG A 62 -5.97 2.50 20.50
C ARG A 62 -6.35 3.27 21.74
#